data_AF-A0A8K1NV76-F1
#
_entry.id   AF-A0A8K1NV76-F1
#
_cell.length_a   1.000
_cell.length_b   1.000
_cell.length_c   1.000
_cell.angle_alpha   90.00
_cell.angle_beta   90.00
_cell.angle_gamma   90.00
#
_symmetry.space_group_name_H-M   'P 1'
#
loop_
_entity.id
_entity.type
_entity.pdbx_description
1 polymer ?
#
loop_
_entity_poly.entity_id
_entity_poly.type
_entity_poly.pdbx_seq_one_letter_code
_entity_poly.pdbx_strand_id
1 'polypeptide(L)'
;EELDANKLSKYFESDHKIWVSGLIVGEVCETPSHWRKKQTLNEWMIQHKIPGIAGIDTRALTKKIRENGTILGKIVQSVKGPFNELKFFDQNKRNLVAEVSTKKIVTYNPHGSPRICAVDCGLKLNQIRCFLDRGARVDLVPWNHKLNCKDFDGLFLSNGPGDPFICKDTVENIRNVLSSPNVKPIFGICLGHQLLASAIGCKTYKMKYGNRGHNLPCLHHSTKRCFMTSQNHGFAVNVHTIDS
;
A
#
# COMPACT_ATOMS: atom_id res chain seq x y z
N GLU A 1 7.84 -13.36 -15.86
CA GLU A 1 8.22 -12.87 -14.51
C GLU A 1 8.90 -14.02 -13.77
N GLU A 2 9.99 -13.79 -13.06
CA GLU A 2 10.69 -14.83 -12.31
C GLU A 2 10.09 -14.91 -10.90
N LEU A 3 9.76 -16.12 -10.45
CA LEU A 3 9.25 -16.35 -9.10
C LEU A 3 10.38 -16.82 -8.18
N ASP A 4 10.30 -16.48 -6.89
CA ASP A 4 11.19 -17.00 -5.86
C ASP A 4 10.73 -18.39 -5.35
N ALA A 5 11.46 -18.95 -4.38
CA ALA A 5 11.16 -20.27 -3.80
C ALA A 5 9.76 -20.36 -3.17
N ASN A 6 9.17 -19.23 -2.80
CA ASN A 6 7.83 -19.13 -2.22
C ASN A 6 6.76 -18.82 -3.27
N LYS A 7 7.10 -18.90 -4.56
CA LYS A 7 6.23 -18.58 -5.70
C LYS A 7 5.78 -17.11 -5.74
N LEU A 8 6.52 -16.21 -5.10
CA LEU A 8 6.27 -14.76 -5.14
C LEU A 8 7.13 -14.11 -6.23
N SER A 9 6.65 -13.03 -6.86
CA SER A 9 7.45 -12.29 -7.85
C SER A 9 8.80 -11.85 -7.29
N LYS A 10 9.90 -12.41 -7.79
CA LYS A 10 11.24 -12.31 -7.18
C LYS A 10 11.79 -10.88 -7.10
N TYR A 11 11.43 -10.03 -8.06
CA TYR A 11 11.99 -8.67 -8.18
C TYR A 11 10.96 -7.56 -8.00
N PHE A 12 9.68 -7.90 -7.86
CA PHE A 12 8.60 -6.92 -7.72
C PHE A 12 7.89 -7.07 -6.38
N GLU A 13 7.18 -6.02 -5.98
CA GLU A 13 6.43 -5.95 -4.73
C GLU A 13 4.96 -6.36 -4.89
N SER A 14 4.55 -6.75 -6.09
CA SER A 14 3.22 -7.27 -6.41
C SER A 14 3.30 -8.16 -7.63
N ASP A 15 2.48 -9.21 -7.68
CA ASP A 15 2.49 -10.15 -8.78
C ASP A 15 1.81 -9.56 -10.03
N HIS A 16 2.48 -9.71 -11.19
CA HIS A 16 1.93 -9.53 -12.53
C HIS A 16 1.26 -8.17 -12.84
N LYS A 17 1.48 -7.12 -12.02
CA LYS A 17 0.80 -5.85 -12.18
C LYS A 17 1.62 -4.64 -11.73
N ILE A 18 1.50 -3.57 -12.52
CA ILE A 18 1.90 -2.21 -12.14
C ILE A 18 0.67 -1.49 -11.57
N TRP A 19 0.77 -0.99 -10.35
CA TRP A 19 -0.37 -0.36 -9.66
C TRP A 19 -0.57 1.13 -9.98
N VAL A 20 0.46 1.82 -10.47
CA VAL A 20 0.32 3.25 -10.80
C VAL A 20 -0.57 3.41 -12.03
N SER A 21 -1.47 4.39 -12.01
CA SER A 21 -2.30 4.74 -13.17
C SER A 21 -1.54 5.43 -14.30
N GLY A 22 -0.36 5.96 -13.99
CA GLY A 22 0.54 6.57 -14.96
C GLY A 22 1.84 7.01 -14.30
N LEU A 23 2.86 7.28 -15.11
CA LEU A 23 4.18 7.71 -14.66
C LEU A 23 4.57 9.04 -15.30
N ILE A 24 5.06 9.98 -14.49
CA ILE A 24 5.57 11.28 -14.95
C ILE A 24 7.03 11.38 -14.52
N VAL A 25 7.94 11.58 -15.49
CA VAL A 25 9.37 11.70 -15.24
C VAL A 25 9.97 12.91 -15.95
N GLY A 26 11.12 13.38 -15.45
CA GLY A 26 11.90 14.40 -16.13
C GLY A 26 12.60 13.84 -17.38
N GLU A 27 13.26 12.69 -17.22
CA GLU A 27 14.02 12.04 -18.28
C GLU A 27 13.81 10.52 -18.22
N VAL A 28 13.81 9.87 -19.38
CA VAL A 28 13.74 8.40 -19.51
C VAL A 28 15.07 7.90 -20.05
N CYS A 29 15.65 6.90 -19.40
CA CYS A 29 16.81 6.21 -19.92
C CYS A 29 16.37 5.20 -21.00
N GLU A 30 16.71 5.47 -22.26
CA GLU A 30 16.37 4.61 -23.40
C GLU A 30 17.28 3.38 -23.50
N THR A 31 18.54 3.51 -23.08
CA THR A 31 19.55 2.46 -23.16
C THR A 31 20.04 2.03 -21.76
N PRO A 32 19.17 1.47 -20.89
CA PRO A 32 19.60 1.07 -19.57
C PRO A 32 20.64 -0.05 -19.66
N SER A 33 21.66 -0.01 -18.80
CA SER A 33 22.72 -1.02 -18.73
C SER A 33 22.81 -1.56 -17.30
N HIS A 34 22.28 -2.75 -17.10
CA HIS A 34 22.30 -3.46 -15.82
C HIS A 34 22.24 -4.96 -16.09
N TRP A 35 23.01 -5.77 -15.35
CA TRP A 35 23.11 -7.22 -15.60
C TRP A 35 21.79 -7.98 -15.47
N ARG A 36 20.81 -7.44 -14.73
CA ARG A 36 19.44 -7.98 -14.62
C ARG A 36 18.45 -7.42 -15.64
N LYS A 37 18.87 -6.54 -16.55
CA LYS A 37 17.97 -5.94 -17.54
C LYS A 37 17.36 -7.04 -18.40
N LYS A 38 16.03 -7.03 -18.50
CA LYS A 38 15.26 -7.88 -19.42
C LYS A 38 14.58 -7.07 -20.51
N GLN A 39 14.14 -5.86 -20.18
CA GLN A 39 13.47 -4.92 -21.08
C GLN A 39 13.64 -3.49 -20.55
N THR A 40 13.31 -2.51 -21.39
CA THR A 40 13.25 -1.10 -21.01
C THR A 40 12.00 -0.80 -20.18
N LEU A 41 12.02 0.34 -19.48
CA LEU A 41 10.85 0.83 -18.73
C LEU A 41 9.65 1.06 -19.68
N ASN A 42 9.89 1.60 -20.87
CA ASN A 42 8.86 1.88 -21.86
C ASN A 42 8.17 0.60 -22.34
N GLU A 43 8.93 -0.42 -22.74
CA GLU A 43 8.39 -1.72 -23.15
C GLU A 43 7.55 -2.36 -22.04
N TRP A 44 8.05 -2.31 -20.80
CA TRP A 44 7.32 -2.83 -19.64
C TRP A 44 6.00 -2.09 -19.40
N MET A 45 6.00 -0.77 -19.49
CA MET A 45 4.78 0.03 -19.32
C MET A 45 3.75 -0.21 -20.43
N ILE A 46 4.18 -0.37 -21.69
CA ILE A 46 3.31 -0.72 -22.82
C ILE A 46 2.64 -2.07 -22.59
N GLN A 47 3.40 -3.09 -22.15
CA GLN A 47 2.86 -4.41 -21.84
C GLN A 47 1.76 -4.37 -20.78
N HIS A 48 1.94 -3.54 -19.74
CA HIS A 48 0.96 -3.36 -18.68
C HIS A 48 -0.11 -2.30 -18.98
N LYS A 49 -0.10 -1.71 -20.19
CA LYS A 49 -1.03 -0.65 -20.62
C LYS A 49 -1.05 0.57 -19.69
N ILE A 50 0.13 0.96 -19.19
CA ILE A 50 0.29 2.10 -18.29
C ILE A 50 0.80 3.32 -19.09
N PRO A 51 0.09 4.45 -19.08
CA PRO A 51 0.56 5.66 -19.74
C PRO A 51 1.75 6.29 -19.00
N GLY A 52 2.71 6.81 -19.76
CA GLY A 52 3.87 7.53 -19.25
C GLY A 52 4.09 8.84 -20.01
N ILE A 53 4.66 9.84 -19.35
CA ILE A 53 5.12 11.08 -20.00
C ILE A 53 6.49 11.47 -19.43
N ALA A 54 7.39 11.87 -20.33
CA ALA A 54 8.75 12.33 -20.05
C ALA A 54 8.93 13.78 -20.48
N GLY A 55 10.05 14.41 -20.09
CA GLY A 55 10.34 15.81 -20.42
C GLY A 55 9.58 16.82 -19.57
N ILE A 56 8.99 16.39 -18.44
CA ILE A 56 8.23 17.26 -17.54
C ILE A 56 9.14 17.77 -16.43
N ASP A 57 9.06 19.06 -16.10
CA ASP A 57 9.67 19.59 -14.88
C ASP A 57 8.95 19.03 -13.63
N THR A 58 9.44 17.87 -13.18
CA THR A 58 8.92 17.17 -12.00
C THR A 58 9.17 17.96 -10.71
N ARG A 59 10.15 18.89 -10.69
CA ARG A 59 10.39 19.78 -9.54
C ARG A 59 9.29 20.84 -9.46
N ALA A 60 8.94 21.48 -10.57
CA ALA A 60 7.82 22.42 -10.62
C ALA A 60 6.49 21.72 -10.24
N LEU A 61 6.25 20.53 -10.77
CA LEU A 61 5.08 19.72 -10.41
C LEU A 61 5.05 19.38 -8.91
N THR A 62 6.19 18.97 -8.34
CA THR A 62 6.31 18.66 -6.91
C THR A 62 6.01 19.90 -6.05
N LYS A 63 6.54 21.08 -6.42
CA LYS A 63 6.22 22.34 -5.73
C LYS A 63 4.72 22.63 -5.76
N LYS A 64 4.09 22.51 -6.93
CA LYS A 64 2.65 22.75 -7.12
C LYS A 64 1.79 21.84 -6.23
N ILE A 65 2.12 20.54 -6.17
CA ILE A 65 1.41 19.57 -5.28
C ILE A 65 1.66 19.92 -3.81
N ARG A 66 2.89 20.26 -3.42
CA ARG A 66 3.19 20.62 -2.02
C ARG A 66 2.44 21.87 -1.55
N GLU A 67 2.34 22.88 -2.42
CA GLU A 67 1.70 24.17 -2.12
C GLU A 67 0.16 24.04 -2.08
N ASN A 68 -0.44 23.34 -3.04
CA ASN A 68 -1.90 23.23 -3.18
C ASN A 68 -2.50 21.97 -2.54
N GLY A 69 -1.67 21.03 -2.10
CA GLY A 69 -2.10 19.74 -1.55
C GLY A 69 -2.42 18.69 -2.61
N THR A 70 -3.35 17.78 -2.32
CA THR A 70 -3.68 16.67 -3.22
C THR A 70 -4.41 17.20 -4.45
N ILE A 71 -3.72 17.22 -5.60
CA ILE A 71 -4.25 17.67 -6.88
C ILE A 71 -4.68 16.44 -7.71
N LEU A 72 -5.85 16.52 -8.34
CA LEU A 72 -6.27 15.54 -9.35
C LEU A 72 -5.59 15.86 -10.68
N GLY A 73 -5.02 14.85 -11.33
CA GLY A 73 -4.30 14.97 -12.59
C GLY A 73 -4.73 13.91 -13.60
N LYS A 74 -4.49 14.19 -14.88
CA LYS A 74 -4.73 13.26 -15.99
C LYS A 74 -3.64 13.39 -17.04
N ILE A 75 -3.25 12.27 -17.63
CA ILE A 75 -2.41 12.23 -18.82
C ILE A 75 -3.34 12.05 -20.02
N VAL A 76 -3.28 12.94 -21.00
CA VAL A 76 -4.13 12.91 -22.20
C VAL A 76 -3.24 12.92 -23.42
N GLN A 77 -3.32 11.86 -24.21
CA GLN A 77 -2.68 11.77 -25.52
C GLN A 77 -3.69 12.22 -26.59
N SER A 78 -3.78 13.52 -26.84
CA SER A 78 -4.61 14.07 -27.92
C SER A 78 -3.95 15.28 -28.55
N VAL A 79 -4.06 15.39 -29.88
CA VAL A 79 -3.45 16.46 -30.69
C VAL A 79 -4.39 17.68 -30.81
N LYS A 80 -5.71 17.48 -30.69
CA LYS A 80 -6.74 18.56 -30.69
C LYS A 80 -8.00 18.12 -29.93
N GLY A 81 -8.55 19.03 -29.13
CA GLY A 81 -9.85 18.92 -28.48
C GLY A 81 -9.99 19.91 -27.32
N PRO A 82 -11.20 20.40 -26.98
CA PRO A 82 -11.39 21.24 -25.81
C PRO A 82 -11.16 20.40 -24.54
N PHE A 83 -10.15 20.76 -23.75
CA PHE A 83 -9.88 20.10 -22.47
C PHE A 83 -10.92 20.44 -21.37
N ASN A 84 -11.86 21.34 -21.67
CA ASN A 84 -12.85 21.86 -20.74
C ASN A 84 -13.86 20.81 -20.26
N GLU A 85 -14.04 19.70 -20.99
CA GLU A 85 -14.98 18.62 -20.63
C GLU A 85 -14.34 17.48 -19.81
N LEU A 86 -13.05 17.58 -19.46
CA LEU A 86 -12.36 16.53 -18.72
C LEU A 86 -12.86 16.44 -17.27
N LYS A 87 -13.76 15.49 -17.00
CA LYS A 87 -14.25 15.21 -15.63
C LYS A 87 -13.15 14.58 -14.77
N PHE A 88 -12.72 15.24 -13.70
CA PHE A 88 -11.81 14.65 -12.72
C PHE A 88 -12.58 13.80 -11.71
N PHE A 89 -12.05 12.61 -11.41
CA PHE A 89 -12.64 11.68 -10.45
C PHE A 89 -11.67 11.48 -9.30
N ASP A 90 -12.12 11.68 -8.07
CA ASP A 90 -11.31 11.36 -6.89
C ASP A 90 -11.37 9.85 -6.62
N GLN A 91 -10.23 9.19 -6.80
CA GLN A 91 -10.08 7.76 -6.56
C GLN A 91 -10.34 7.37 -5.10
N ASN A 92 -10.18 8.29 -4.14
CA ASN A 92 -10.36 8.00 -2.72
C ASN A 92 -11.84 7.75 -2.34
N LYS A 93 -12.78 8.07 -3.22
CA LYS A 93 -14.21 7.75 -3.02
C LYS A 93 -14.54 6.27 -3.26
N ARG A 94 -13.64 5.53 -3.92
CA ARG A 94 -13.81 4.10 -4.20
C ARG A 94 -13.11 3.27 -3.13
N ASN A 95 -13.57 2.03 -2.94
CA ASN A 95 -12.87 1.06 -2.09
C ASN A 95 -11.66 0.48 -2.84
N LEU A 96 -10.55 1.22 -2.84
CA LEU A 96 -9.31 0.81 -3.52
C LEU A 96 -8.74 -0.49 -2.93
N VAL A 97 -8.95 -0.74 -1.64
CA VAL A 97 -8.54 -1.98 -0.98
C VAL A 97 -9.23 -3.19 -1.63
N ALA A 98 -10.53 -3.11 -1.89
CA ALA A 98 -11.27 -4.18 -2.56
C ALA A 98 -10.78 -4.42 -4.00
N GLU A 99 -10.28 -3.40 -4.70
CA GLU A 99 -9.73 -3.52 -6.06
C GLU A 99 -8.39 -4.27 -6.08
N VAL A 100 -7.57 -4.13 -5.04
CA VAL A 100 -6.20 -4.66 -5.00
C VAL A 100 -6.05 -5.96 -4.20
N SER A 101 -6.93 -6.19 -3.22
CA SER A 101 -6.87 -7.34 -2.33
C SER A 101 -7.06 -8.66 -3.07
N THR A 102 -6.37 -9.70 -2.61
CA THR A 102 -6.54 -11.08 -3.05
C THR A 102 -8.00 -11.52 -3.01
N LYS A 103 -8.38 -12.37 -3.96
CA LYS A 103 -9.75 -12.93 -4.07
C LYS A 103 -9.89 -14.28 -3.38
N LYS A 104 -8.78 -14.92 -3.05
CA LYS A 104 -8.74 -16.25 -2.44
C LYS A 104 -7.72 -16.27 -1.32
N ILE A 105 -7.96 -17.16 -0.36
CA ILE A 105 -7.01 -17.42 0.71
C ILE A 105 -5.79 -18.14 0.12
N VAL A 106 -4.59 -17.70 0.52
CA VAL A 106 -3.33 -18.33 0.10
C VAL A 106 -2.48 -18.58 1.35
N THR A 107 -2.04 -19.81 1.53
CA THR A 107 -1.14 -20.19 2.64
C THR A 107 0.28 -20.32 2.15
N TYR A 108 1.21 -19.61 2.80
CA TYR A 108 2.65 -19.71 2.60
C TYR A 108 3.29 -20.38 3.81
N ASN A 109 4.29 -21.23 3.56
CA ASN A 109 4.99 -22.02 4.58
C ASN A 109 4.01 -22.77 5.52
N PRO A 110 3.23 -23.75 5.01
CA PRO A 110 2.12 -24.37 5.73
C PRO A 110 2.51 -25.11 7.02
N HIS A 111 3.78 -25.48 7.16
CA HIS A 111 4.35 -26.12 8.34
C HIS A 111 5.09 -25.14 9.27
N GLY A 112 5.09 -23.86 8.92
CA GLY A 112 5.73 -22.80 9.70
C GLY A 112 5.00 -22.47 11.01
N SER A 113 5.72 -21.79 11.89
CA SER A 113 5.22 -21.29 13.16
C SER A 113 5.93 -19.97 13.52
N PRO A 114 5.24 -18.97 14.08
CA PRO A 114 3.80 -18.94 14.43
C PRO A 114 2.87 -18.88 13.20
N ARG A 115 1.57 -19.12 13.40
CA ARG A 115 0.52 -18.88 12.39
C ARG A 115 0.11 -17.42 12.34
N ILE A 116 0.45 -16.75 11.24
CA ILE A 116 0.11 -15.35 10.99
C ILE A 116 -1.06 -15.28 10.01
N CYS A 117 -2.20 -14.73 10.44
CA CYS A 117 -3.27 -14.33 9.52
C CYS A 117 -2.93 -12.94 8.98
N ALA A 118 -2.69 -12.84 7.66
CA ALA A 118 -2.36 -11.58 7.00
C ALA A 118 -3.57 -11.08 6.20
N VAL A 119 -4.18 -9.97 6.64
CA VAL A 119 -5.27 -9.32 5.91
C VAL A 119 -4.68 -8.50 4.78
N ASP A 120 -4.98 -8.90 3.55
CA ASP A 120 -4.51 -8.24 2.35
C ASP A 120 -5.31 -6.97 2.05
N CYS A 121 -4.77 -5.83 2.43
CA CYS A 121 -5.30 -4.52 2.09
C CYS A 121 -4.64 -3.91 0.84
N GLY A 122 -3.86 -4.67 0.06
CA GLY A 122 -2.93 -4.17 -0.95
C GLY A 122 -1.47 -4.40 -0.54
N LEU A 123 -1.23 -5.59 0.01
CA LEU A 123 0.03 -6.03 0.58
C LEU A 123 1.17 -5.95 -0.43
N LYS A 124 2.34 -5.53 0.05
CA LYS A 124 3.61 -5.68 -0.65
C LYS A 124 4.24 -7.04 -0.36
N LEU A 125 4.69 -7.75 -1.40
CA LEU A 125 5.21 -9.12 -1.28
C LEU A 125 6.36 -9.26 -0.26
N ASN A 126 7.18 -8.22 -0.07
CA ASN A 126 8.25 -8.26 0.92
C ASN A 126 7.74 -8.40 2.37
N GLN A 127 6.49 -8.01 2.66
CA GLN A 127 5.88 -8.25 3.97
C GLN A 127 5.70 -9.75 4.23
N ILE A 128 5.28 -10.53 3.22
CA ILE A 128 5.20 -11.99 3.33
C ILE A 128 6.61 -12.55 3.51
N ARG A 129 7.58 -12.16 2.66
CA ARG A 129 8.97 -12.64 2.75
C ARG A 129 9.55 -12.48 4.15
N CYS A 130 9.40 -11.30 4.75
CA CYS A 130 9.87 -11.05 6.11
C CYS A 130 9.30 -12.02 7.17
N PHE A 131 8.06 -12.47 7.03
CA PHE A 131 7.48 -13.47 7.93
C PHE A 131 8.00 -14.88 7.63
N LEU A 132 8.09 -15.26 6.36
CA LEU A 132 8.59 -16.57 5.95
C LEU A 132 10.06 -16.77 6.36
N ASP A 133 10.90 -15.74 6.21
CA ASP A 133 12.31 -15.75 6.63
C ASP A 133 12.47 -15.93 8.16
N ARG A 134 11.41 -15.66 8.92
CA ARG A 134 11.35 -15.88 10.38
C ARG A 134 10.71 -17.23 10.75
N GLY A 135 10.43 -18.08 9.76
CA GLY A 135 9.84 -19.41 9.95
C GLY A 135 8.33 -19.43 10.11
N ALA A 136 7.65 -18.28 10.01
CA ALA A 136 6.20 -18.20 10.23
C ALA A 136 5.41 -18.84 9.08
N ARG A 137 4.25 -19.40 9.41
CA ARG A 137 3.19 -19.69 8.43
C ARG A 137 2.40 -18.42 8.19
N VAL A 138 2.12 -18.08 6.93
CA VAL A 138 1.32 -16.89 6.60
C VAL A 138 0.08 -17.32 5.82
N ASP A 139 -1.09 -17.14 6.43
CA ASP A 139 -2.38 -17.29 5.78
C ASP A 139 -2.86 -15.91 5.29
N LEU A 140 -2.65 -15.62 4.00
CA LEU A 140 -3.07 -14.37 3.35
C LEU A 140 -4.57 -14.45 3.03
N VAL A 141 -5.36 -13.53 3.56
CA VAL A 141 -6.81 -13.50 3.42
C VAL A 141 -7.30 -12.22 2.76
N PRO A 142 -8.44 -12.24 2.04
CA PRO A 142 -9.06 -11.03 1.49
C PRO A 142 -9.36 -9.97 2.57
N TRP A 143 -9.37 -8.70 2.17
CA TRP A 143 -9.60 -7.54 3.04
C TRP A 143 -10.87 -7.60 3.92
N ASN A 144 -11.91 -8.29 3.44
CA ASN A 144 -13.20 -8.45 4.12
C ASN A 144 -13.39 -9.81 4.80
N HIS A 145 -12.34 -10.65 4.84
CA HIS A 145 -12.39 -11.97 5.47
C HIS A 145 -12.76 -11.87 6.95
N LYS A 146 -13.69 -12.73 7.39
CA LYS A 146 -14.14 -12.78 8.79
C LYS A 146 -13.04 -13.38 9.65
N LEU A 147 -12.58 -12.61 10.64
CA LEU A 147 -11.45 -12.97 11.49
C LEU A 147 -11.93 -13.71 12.74
N ASN A 148 -11.17 -14.72 13.14
CA ASN A 148 -11.42 -15.50 14.35
C ASN A 148 -10.08 -15.79 15.06
N CYS A 149 -9.95 -15.34 16.31
CA CYS A 149 -8.72 -15.44 17.10
C CYS A 149 -8.24 -16.88 17.37
N LYS A 150 -9.07 -17.90 17.12
CA LYS A 150 -8.69 -19.31 17.22
C LYS A 150 -7.88 -19.79 16.01
N ASP A 151 -7.94 -19.07 14.90
CA ASP A 151 -7.36 -19.50 13.61
C ASP A 151 -5.94 -18.94 13.38
N PHE A 152 -5.36 -18.21 14.33
CA PHE A 152 -4.01 -17.66 14.22
C PHE A 152 -3.38 -17.38 15.58
N ASP A 153 -2.06 -17.29 15.58
CA ASP A 153 -1.25 -16.88 16.73
C ASP A 153 -0.94 -15.38 16.70
N GLY A 154 -1.02 -14.75 15.52
CA GLY A 154 -0.89 -13.30 15.34
C GLY A 154 -1.69 -12.80 14.13
N LEU A 155 -2.15 -11.56 14.21
CA LEU A 155 -2.87 -10.88 13.13
C LEU A 155 -1.97 -9.80 12.51
N PHE A 156 -1.78 -9.87 11.20
CA PHE A 156 -1.07 -8.87 10.44
C PHE A 156 -2.02 -8.08 9.54
N LEU A 157 -1.94 -6.75 9.60
CA LEU A 157 -2.72 -5.84 8.76
C LEU A 157 -1.76 -5.15 7.78
N SER A 158 -1.88 -5.47 6.50
CA SER A 158 -0.91 -5.01 5.50
C SER A 158 -1.00 -3.50 5.22
N ASN A 159 -0.06 -3.02 4.40
CA ASN A 159 -0.24 -1.72 3.75
C ASN A 159 -1.38 -1.77 2.73
N GLY A 160 -1.78 -0.61 2.21
CA GLY A 160 -2.80 -0.54 1.18
C GLY A 160 -3.04 0.87 0.62
N PRO A 161 -3.82 0.99 -0.46
CA PRO A 161 -4.24 2.25 -1.04
C PRO A 161 -5.55 2.76 -0.41
N GLY A 162 -5.84 4.04 -0.63
CA GLY A 162 -7.16 4.62 -0.36
C GLY A 162 -7.34 5.17 1.04
N ASP A 163 -8.60 5.48 1.34
CA ASP A 163 -9.02 6.09 2.59
C ASP A 163 -9.47 5.01 3.60
N PRO A 164 -8.88 4.94 4.81
CA PRO A 164 -9.30 4.01 5.86
C PRO A 164 -10.79 4.13 6.21
N PHE A 165 -11.42 5.30 6.05
CA PHE A 165 -12.84 5.50 6.33
C PHE A 165 -13.77 4.66 5.43
N ILE A 166 -13.31 4.33 4.22
CA ILE A 166 -14.06 3.49 3.27
C ILE A 166 -14.02 2.00 3.67
N CYS A 167 -13.04 1.58 4.47
CA CYS A 167 -12.76 0.19 4.80
C CYS A 167 -13.56 -0.32 6.02
N LYS A 168 -14.85 -0.01 6.09
CA LYS A 168 -15.71 -0.27 7.26
C LYS A 168 -15.76 -1.75 7.67
N ASP A 169 -15.88 -2.66 6.72
CA ASP A 169 -15.96 -4.09 7.00
C ASP A 169 -14.66 -4.63 7.63
N THR A 170 -13.50 -4.16 7.15
CA THR A 170 -12.21 -4.54 7.72
C THR A 170 -12.06 -3.99 9.14
N VAL A 171 -12.42 -2.73 9.36
CA VAL A 171 -12.41 -2.10 10.69
C VAL A 171 -13.31 -2.86 11.66
N GLU A 172 -14.50 -3.28 11.22
CA GLU A 172 -15.42 -4.06 12.03
C GLU A 172 -14.86 -5.45 12.36
N ASN A 173 -14.25 -6.14 11.39
CA ASN A 173 -13.59 -7.42 11.66
C ASN A 173 -12.43 -7.26 12.67
N ILE A 174 -11.64 -6.18 12.58
CA ILE A 174 -10.57 -5.89 13.56
C ILE A 174 -11.16 -5.59 14.93
N ARG A 175 -12.25 -4.81 15.01
CA ARG A 175 -12.95 -4.52 16.27
C ARG A 175 -13.42 -5.79 16.96
N ASN A 176 -13.99 -6.73 16.20
CA ASN A 176 -14.42 -8.02 16.73
C ASN A 176 -13.24 -8.86 17.28
N VAL A 177 -12.06 -8.78 16.66
CA VAL A 177 -10.83 -9.40 17.19
C VAL A 177 -10.40 -8.74 18.50
N LEU A 178 -10.43 -7.41 18.58
CA LEU A 178 -10.04 -6.65 19.77
C LEU A 178 -10.99 -6.87 20.95
N SER A 179 -12.28 -7.10 20.70
CA SER A 179 -13.27 -7.43 21.73
C SER A 179 -13.23 -8.89 22.20
N SER A 180 -12.38 -9.72 21.59
CA SER A 180 -12.24 -11.14 21.96
C SER A 180 -11.56 -11.28 23.33
N PRO A 181 -11.96 -12.25 24.19
CA PRO A 181 -11.29 -12.47 25.47
C PRO A 181 -9.82 -12.92 25.33
N ASN A 182 -9.45 -13.48 24.17
CA ASN A 182 -8.11 -13.99 23.89
C ASN A 182 -7.49 -13.26 22.70
N VAL A 183 -7.31 -11.94 22.83
CA VAL A 183 -6.69 -11.11 21.80
C VAL A 183 -5.26 -11.59 21.52
N LYS A 184 -4.96 -11.86 20.25
CA LYS A 184 -3.62 -12.21 19.77
C LYS A 184 -2.83 -10.93 19.42
N PRO A 185 -1.48 -10.98 19.38
CA PRO A 185 -0.70 -9.85 18.90
C PRO A 185 -1.15 -9.36 17.52
N ILE A 186 -1.34 -8.04 17.38
CA ILE A 186 -1.76 -7.41 16.13
C ILE A 186 -0.64 -6.47 15.66
N PHE A 187 -0.23 -6.61 14.41
CA PHE A 187 0.78 -5.74 13.80
C PHE A 187 0.24 -5.12 12.51
N GLY A 188 0.09 -3.79 12.50
CA GLY A 188 -0.39 -3.04 11.33
C GLY A 188 0.69 -2.17 10.70
N ILE A 189 0.80 -2.20 9.37
CA ILE A 189 1.73 -1.37 8.60
C ILE A 189 0.95 -0.39 7.72
N CYS A 190 1.31 0.90 7.75
CA CYS A 190 0.73 1.94 6.89
C CYS A 190 -0.81 2.00 7.04
N LEU A 191 -1.57 1.54 6.04
CA LEU A 191 -3.03 1.43 6.13
C LEU A 191 -3.45 0.51 7.28
N GLY A 192 -2.76 -0.60 7.52
CA GLY A 192 -3.05 -1.48 8.65
C GLY A 192 -2.95 -0.78 10.01
N HIS A 193 -2.00 0.15 10.18
CA HIS A 193 -1.93 0.99 11.39
C HIS A 193 -3.15 1.91 11.50
N GLN A 194 -3.59 2.52 10.40
CA GLN A 194 -4.76 3.40 10.37
C GLN A 194 -6.06 2.63 10.67
N LEU A 195 -6.23 1.45 10.08
CA LEU A 195 -7.39 0.59 10.31
C LEU A 195 -7.48 0.13 11.76
N LEU A 196 -6.33 -0.25 12.35
CA LEU A 196 -6.26 -0.62 13.77
C LEU A 196 -6.65 0.57 14.67
N ALA A 197 -6.12 1.77 14.37
CA ALA A 197 -6.48 2.98 15.10
C ALA A 197 -7.98 3.30 14.97
N SER A 198 -8.56 3.16 13.77
CA SER A 198 -9.99 3.35 13.56
C SER A 198 -10.86 2.30 14.27
N ALA A 199 -10.36 1.06 14.42
CA ALA A 199 -11.08 0.02 15.15
C ALA A 199 -11.25 0.36 16.64
N ILE A 200 -10.26 1.03 17.24
CA ILE A 200 -10.30 1.54 18.63
C ILE A 200 -10.93 2.93 18.77
N GLY A 201 -11.52 3.50 17.71
CA GLY A 201 -12.29 4.76 17.78
C GLY A 201 -11.54 6.01 17.30
N CYS A 202 -10.25 5.91 16.95
CA CYS A 202 -9.50 7.08 16.46
C CYS A 202 -10.00 7.55 15.10
N LYS A 203 -9.96 8.87 14.88
CA LYS A 203 -10.25 9.48 13.58
C LYS A 203 -9.00 9.55 12.71
N THR A 204 -9.19 9.36 11.41
CA THR A 204 -8.16 9.55 10.39
C THR A 204 -8.46 10.81 9.58
N TYR A 205 -7.42 11.46 9.07
CA TYR A 205 -7.56 12.64 8.22
C TYR A 205 -6.64 12.56 7.00
N LYS A 206 -7.06 13.21 5.91
CA LYS A 206 -6.25 13.34 4.70
C LYS A 206 -5.20 14.42 4.91
N MET A 207 -3.94 14.04 4.74
CA MET A 207 -2.80 14.96 4.80
C MET A 207 -2.79 15.86 3.56
N LYS A 208 -2.19 17.06 3.68
CA LYS A 208 -2.09 18.01 2.56
C LYS A 208 -1.49 17.38 1.31
N TYR A 209 -0.28 16.81 1.41
CA TYR A 209 0.41 16.13 0.31
C TYR A 209 1.01 14.77 0.73
N GLY A 210 0.75 14.30 1.95
CA GLY A 210 1.18 13.00 2.45
C GLY A 210 2.69 12.84 2.64
N ASN A 211 3.08 11.66 3.10
CA ASN A 211 4.46 11.25 3.29
C ASN A 211 4.82 10.21 2.24
N ARG A 212 5.68 10.57 1.29
CA ARG A 212 6.06 9.73 0.14
C ARG A 212 7.56 9.85 -0.12
N GLY A 213 8.32 8.81 0.22
CA GLY A 213 9.77 8.79 0.03
C GLY A 213 10.44 7.64 0.79
N HIS A 214 11.76 7.58 0.68
CA HIS A 214 12.62 6.59 1.34
C HIS A 214 13.54 7.22 2.41
N ASN A 215 13.39 8.52 2.66
CA ASN A 215 14.23 9.33 3.51
C ASN A 215 13.44 10.04 4.62
N LEU A 216 12.35 9.44 5.12
CA LEU A 216 11.53 10.07 6.15
C LEU A 216 11.99 9.62 7.54
N PRO A 217 12.40 10.54 8.43
CA PRO A 217 12.79 10.19 9.78
C PRO A 217 11.56 9.81 10.61
N CYS A 218 11.69 8.79 11.46
CA CYS A 218 10.71 8.41 12.46
C CYS A 218 11.40 8.26 13.82
N LEU A 219 10.86 8.93 14.85
CA LEU A 219 11.41 8.92 16.20
C LEU A 219 10.66 7.90 17.06
N HIS A 220 11.40 6.97 17.67
CA HIS A 220 10.86 6.10 18.69
C HIS A 220 10.76 6.85 20.02
N HIS A 221 9.56 7.32 20.38
CA HIS A 221 9.37 8.31 21.45
C HIS A 221 10.00 7.93 22.80
N SER A 222 9.92 6.66 23.22
CA SER A 222 10.46 6.20 24.51
C SER A 222 11.98 6.01 24.54
N THR A 223 12.62 5.73 23.39
CA THR A 223 14.08 5.49 23.34
C THR A 223 14.85 6.66 22.72
N LYS A 224 14.13 7.63 22.15
CA LYS A 224 14.66 8.77 21.38
C LYS A 224 15.52 8.38 20.17
N ARG A 225 15.53 7.10 19.77
CA ARG A 225 16.20 6.64 18.55
C ARG A 225 15.43 7.10 17.31
N CYS A 226 16.16 7.63 16.34
CA CYS A 226 15.63 8.04 15.04
C CYS A 226 15.96 6.99 13.99
N PHE A 227 15.00 6.65 13.15
CA PHE A 227 15.14 5.69 12.06
C PHE A 227 14.76 6.35 10.74
N MET A 228 15.53 6.13 9.69
CA MET A 228 15.14 6.49 8.34
C MET A 228 14.16 5.45 7.80
N THR A 229 13.02 5.89 7.28
CA THR A 229 11.91 5.03 6.88
C THR A 229 11.46 5.31 5.46
N SER A 230 10.94 4.26 4.81
CA SER A 230 10.15 4.41 3.60
C SER A 230 8.68 4.59 3.97
N GLN A 231 8.09 5.68 3.49
CA GLN A 231 6.68 5.99 3.72
C GLN A 231 6.00 6.24 2.38
N ASN A 232 4.75 5.79 2.26
CA ASN A 232 3.88 6.07 1.13
C ASN A 232 2.42 6.08 1.60
N HIS A 233 2.01 7.16 2.26
CA HIS A 233 0.64 7.34 2.72
C HIS A 233 0.16 8.79 2.57
N GLY A 234 -1.14 8.93 2.26
CA GLY A 234 -1.82 10.23 2.16
C GLY A 234 -2.72 10.55 3.35
N PHE A 235 -2.90 9.61 4.27
CA PHE A 235 -3.74 9.74 5.46
C PHE A 235 -2.92 9.54 6.72
N ALA A 236 -3.39 10.07 7.84
CA ALA A 236 -2.77 9.94 9.15
C ALA A 236 -3.83 9.76 10.24
N VAL A 237 -3.43 9.17 11.37
CA VAL A 237 -4.26 9.04 12.57
C VAL A 237 -4.18 10.34 13.37
N ASN A 238 -5.32 10.82 13.88
CA ASN A 238 -5.37 11.94 14.80
C ASN A 238 -5.13 11.44 16.24
N VAL A 239 -3.96 11.73 16.78
CA VAL A 239 -3.56 11.32 18.14
C VAL A 239 -4.44 11.92 19.24
N HIS A 240 -5.09 13.06 19.00
CA HIS A 240 -5.99 13.68 19.97
C HIS A 240 -7.33 12.93 20.12
N THR A 241 -7.56 11.92 19.28
CA THR A 241 -8.80 11.11 19.31
C THR A 241 -8.60 9.72 19.91
N ILE A 242 -7.47 9.48 20.57
CA ILE A 242 -7.17 8.20 21.23
C ILE A 242 -7.97 8.03 22.52
N ASP A 243 -8.23 9.12 23.26
CA ASP A 243 -8.94 9.11 24.55
C ASP A 243 -10.40 9.57 24.43
N SER A 244 -10.95 9.60 23.21
CA SER A 244 -12.34 10.02 22.90
C SER A 244 -13.28 8.84 22.87
#